data_AF-A0A258FVH2-F1
#
_entry.id   AF-A0A258FVH2-F1
#
_cell.length_a   1.000
_cell.length_b   1.000
_cell.length_c   1.000
_cell.angle_alpha   90.00
_cell.angle_beta   90.00
_cell.angle_gamma   90.00
#
_symmetry.space_group_name_H-M   'P 1'
#
loop_
_entity.id
_entity.type
_entity.pdbx_description
1 polymer ?
#
loop_
_entity_poly.entity_id
_entity_poly.type
_entity_poly.pdbx_seq_one_letter_code
_entity_poly.pdbx_strand_id
1 'polypeptide(L)'
;MTDDFRSDDLDGVPARAAEAAAALEALREPAERAAASIEDAFGRAGASLTRSLARAAADGEVSLGELARAVIAAVGAGVGGSSGLGAAIAQAVAGAAGFGGARADGGPVLGGGAYLVGERGPEVFRPDGAGVIEPRGGGGVTVNVTVDGGAPALLRSEAQIAQALARAAALGARRL
;
A
#
# COMPACT_ATOMS: atom_id res chain seq x y z
N MET A 1 53.86 31.36 -5.38
CA MET A 1 52.67 30.52 -5.17
C MET A 1 52.60 30.24 -3.68
N THR A 2 52.17 31.24 -2.92
CA THR A 2 52.01 31.17 -1.46
C THR A 2 50.54 30.93 -1.18
N ASP A 3 50.32 29.82 -0.51
CA ASP A 3 49.03 29.23 -0.17
C ASP A 3 48.49 29.94 1.07
N ASP A 4 47.49 30.81 0.86
CA ASP A 4 46.82 31.58 1.90
C ASP A 4 45.64 30.75 2.42
N PHE A 5 45.94 29.74 3.23
CA PHE A 5 44.93 29.04 4.02
C PHE A 5 44.40 30.02 5.08
N ARG A 6 43.29 30.67 4.74
CA ARG A 6 42.54 31.63 5.54
C ARG A 6 42.37 31.14 6.98
N SER A 7 42.98 31.87 7.93
CA SER A 7 42.74 31.72 9.37
C SER A 7 41.28 32.02 9.78
N ASP A 8 40.50 32.62 8.89
CA ASP A 8 39.11 33.05 9.08
C ASP A 8 38.11 31.87 9.22
N ASP A 9 38.42 30.68 8.69
CA ASP A 9 37.53 29.51 8.77
C ASP A 9 37.55 28.81 10.15
N LEU A 10 38.62 28.98 10.93
CA LEU A 10 38.79 28.32 12.23
C LEU A 10 38.13 29.10 13.38
N ASP A 11 38.00 30.41 13.24
CA ASP A 11 37.39 31.28 14.26
C ASP A 11 35.85 31.17 14.32
N GLY A 12 35.22 30.67 13.25
CA GLY A 12 33.76 30.46 13.17
C GLY A 12 33.27 29.09 13.66
N VAL A 13 34.18 28.13 13.89
CA VAL A 13 33.85 26.77 14.38
C VAL A 13 33.11 26.76 15.72
N PRO A 14 33.52 27.50 16.77
CA PRO A 14 32.80 27.49 18.05
C PRO A 14 31.38 28.06 17.94
N ALA A 15 31.14 29.05 17.07
CA ALA A 15 29.82 29.61 16.84
C ALA A 15 28.90 28.61 16.11
N ARG A 16 29.41 27.94 15.06
CA ARG A 16 28.68 26.89 14.34
C ARG A 16 28.38 25.67 15.24
N ALA A 17 29.30 25.33 16.13
CA ALA A 17 29.09 24.25 17.11
C ALA A 17 27.98 24.59 18.12
N ALA A 18 27.93 25.83 18.59
CA ALA A 18 26.87 26.31 19.49
C ALA A 18 25.50 26.33 18.79
N GLU A 19 25.45 26.75 17.52
CA GLU A 19 24.23 26.75 16.71
C GLU A 19 23.74 25.31 16.43
N ALA A 20 24.65 24.39 16.09
CA ALA A 20 24.32 22.98 15.92
C ALA A 20 23.81 22.33 17.23
N ALA A 21 24.39 22.67 18.38
CA ALA A 21 23.93 22.18 19.67
C ALA A 21 22.52 22.70 20.01
N ALA A 22 22.23 23.97 19.72
CA ALA A 22 20.89 24.54 19.90
C ALA A 22 19.85 23.89 18.96
N ALA A 23 20.24 23.61 17.70
CA ALA A 23 19.39 22.92 16.75
C ALA A 23 19.08 21.47 17.18
N LEU A 24 20.06 20.77 17.76
CA LEU A 24 19.87 19.42 18.30
C LEU A 24 18.91 19.41 19.50
N GLU A 25 19.02 20.37 20.41
CA GLU A 25 18.08 20.46 21.54
C GLU A 25 16.67 20.82 21.09
N ALA A 26 16.51 21.62 20.05
CA ALA A 26 15.19 21.90 19.47
C ALA A 26 14.53 20.64 18.86
N LEU A 27 15.32 19.66 18.41
CA LEU A 27 14.83 18.39 17.85
C LEU A 27 14.48 17.34 18.92
N ARG A 28 14.92 17.53 20.15
CA ARG A 28 14.74 16.57 21.23
C ARG A 28 13.27 16.33 21.57
N GLU A 29 12.51 17.39 21.79
CA GLU A 29 11.10 17.31 22.18
C GLU A 29 10.21 16.68 21.09
N PRO A 30 10.35 17.03 19.80
CA PRO A 30 9.70 16.29 18.70
C PRO A 30 10.11 14.82 18.62
N ALA A 31 11.39 14.50 18.84
CA ALA A 31 11.89 13.12 18.79
C ALA A 31 11.34 12.28 19.94
N GLU A 32 11.25 12.83 21.16
CA GLU A 32 10.64 12.19 22.32
C GLU A 32 9.14 11.92 22.08
N ARG A 33 8.40 12.90 21.52
CA ARG A 33 6.98 12.70 21.14
C ARG A 33 6.80 11.62 20.08
N ALA A 34 7.68 11.59 19.08
CA ALA A 34 7.67 10.56 18.06
C ALA A 34 7.92 9.17 18.68
N ALA A 35 8.94 9.04 19.53
CA ALA A 35 9.26 7.80 20.22
C ALA A 35 8.08 7.29 21.09
N ALA A 36 7.45 8.18 21.86
CA ALA A 36 6.28 7.83 22.67
C ALA A 36 5.11 7.33 21.80
N SER A 37 4.83 7.99 20.67
CA SER A 37 3.77 7.56 19.75
C SER A 37 4.05 6.17 19.12
N ILE A 38 5.32 5.87 18.88
CA ILE A 38 5.76 4.58 18.36
C ILE A 38 5.57 3.50 19.43
N GLU A 39 6.00 3.77 20.66
CA GLU A 39 5.84 2.86 21.80
C GLU A 39 4.35 2.56 22.07
N ASP A 40 3.48 3.56 22.05
CA ASP A 40 2.03 3.40 22.18
C ASP A 40 1.41 2.55 21.05
N ALA A 41 1.92 2.70 19.83
CA ALA A 41 1.47 1.90 18.69
C ALA A 41 1.88 0.43 18.86
N PHE A 42 3.15 0.18 19.24
CA PHE A 42 3.65 -1.17 19.51
C PHE A 42 2.93 -1.82 20.70
N GLY A 43 2.70 -1.09 21.79
CA GLY A 43 1.97 -1.60 22.95
C GLY A 43 0.53 -2.03 22.59
N ARG A 44 -0.18 -1.21 21.80
CA ARG A 44 -1.52 -1.55 21.29
C ARG A 44 -1.51 -2.76 20.36
N ALA A 45 -0.54 -2.84 19.45
CA ALA A 45 -0.39 -3.96 18.54
C ALA A 45 -0.09 -5.27 19.29
N GLY A 46 0.85 -5.24 20.24
CA GLY A 46 1.19 -6.41 21.07
C GLY A 46 0.03 -6.89 21.94
N ALA A 47 -0.75 -5.97 22.52
CA ALA A 47 -1.96 -6.32 23.27
C ALA A 47 -3.02 -6.98 22.37
N SER A 48 -3.18 -6.49 21.12
CA SER A 48 -4.08 -7.10 20.14
C SER A 48 -3.64 -8.50 19.71
N LEU A 49 -2.34 -8.68 19.45
CA LEU A 49 -1.75 -9.96 19.12
C LEU A 49 -1.95 -10.97 20.25
N THR A 50 -1.65 -10.57 21.49
CA THR A 50 -1.81 -11.43 22.68
C THR A 50 -3.24 -11.90 22.85
N ARG A 51 -4.23 -11.00 22.68
CA ARG A 51 -5.65 -11.37 22.73
C ARG A 51 -6.02 -12.35 21.61
N SER A 52 -5.52 -12.12 20.39
CA SER A 52 -5.79 -12.98 19.24
C SER A 52 -5.20 -14.37 19.43
N LEU A 53 -3.96 -14.46 19.94
CA LEU A 53 -3.29 -15.71 20.26
C LEU A 53 -3.97 -16.45 21.42
N ALA A 54 -4.38 -15.75 22.47
CA ALA A 54 -5.11 -16.34 23.59
C ALA A 54 -6.47 -16.90 23.14
N ARG A 55 -7.18 -16.17 22.26
CA ARG A 55 -8.45 -16.61 21.66
C ARG A 55 -8.23 -17.84 20.78
N ALA A 56 -7.22 -17.80 19.92
CA ALA A 56 -6.87 -18.92 19.06
C ALA A 56 -6.42 -20.18 19.82
N ALA A 57 -5.68 -20.01 20.92
CA ALA A 57 -5.30 -21.13 21.78
C ALA A 57 -6.51 -21.73 22.51
N ALA A 58 -7.51 -20.91 22.86
CA ALA A 58 -8.75 -21.37 23.48
C ALA A 58 -9.70 -22.04 22.46
N ASP A 59 -9.77 -21.53 21.23
CA ASP A 59 -10.70 -21.99 20.19
C ASP A 59 -10.08 -23.05 19.26
N GLY A 60 -8.76 -23.27 19.29
CA GLY A 60 -8.05 -24.32 18.55
C GLY A 60 -7.83 -24.04 17.06
N GLU A 61 -8.40 -22.97 16.50
CA GLU A 61 -8.23 -22.58 15.10
C GLU A 61 -7.56 -21.21 14.99
N VAL A 62 -6.28 -21.18 14.61
CA VAL A 62 -5.72 -19.99 13.95
C VAL A 62 -5.94 -20.17 12.46
N SER A 63 -6.98 -19.59 11.89
CA SER A 63 -7.05 -19.52 10.43
C SER A 63 -6.06 -18.48 9.93
N LEU A 64 -5.25 -18.79 8.89
CA LEU A 64 -4.38 -17.80 8.24
C LEU A 64 -5.15 -16.53 7.80
N GLY A 65 -6.46 -16.66 7.56
CA GLY A 65 -7.33 -15.54 7.22
C GLY A 65 -7.56 -14.55 8.37
N GLU A 66 -7.59 -15.01 9.62
CA GLU A 66 -7.72 -14.12 10.78
C GLU A 66 -6.42 -13.42 11.12
N LEU A 67 -5.28 -14.11 10.97
CA LEU A 67 -3.96 -13.47 11.04
C LEU A 67 -3.81 -12.39 9.97
N ALA A 68 -4.20 -12.68 8.73
CA ALA A 68 -4.21 -11.70 7.64
C ALA A 68 -5.12 -10.51 7.97
N ARG A 69 -6.33 -10.73 8.49
CA ARG A 69 -7.24 -9.66 8.89
C ARG A 69 -6.72 -8.83 10.06
N ALA A 70 -6.09 -9.45 11.05
CA ALA A 70 -5.51 -8.74 12.19
C ALA A 70 -4.33 -7.85 11.77
N VAL A 71 -3.49 -8.32 10.84
CA VAL A 71 -2.40 -7.53 10.25
C VAL A 71 -2.97 -6.38 9.41
N ILE A 72 -3.96 -6.64 8.55
CA ILE A 72 -4.64 -5.61 7.75
C ILE A 72 -5.31 -4.56 8.64
N ALA A 73 -5.96 -4.98 9.73
CA ALA A 73 -6.60 -4.08 10.69
C ALA A 73 -5.57 -3.27 11.50
N ALA A 74 -4.43 -3.86 11.86
CA ALA A 74 -3.33 -3.15 12.53
C ALA A 74 -2.67 -2.11 11.62
N VAL A 75 -2.47 -2.45 10.33
CA VAL A 75 -2.05 -1.50 9.30
C VAL A 75 -3.11 -0.41 9.16
N GLY A 76 -4.37 -0.80 8.97
CA GLY A 76 -5.58 0.03 8.85
C GLY A 76 -5.77 1.05 9.97
N ALA A 77 -5.58 0.63 11.21
CA ALA A 77 -5.69 1.46 12.41
C ALA A 77 -4.52 2.46 12.56
N GLY A 78 -3.39 2.23 11.88
CA GLY A 78 -2.29 3.18 11.74
C GLY A 78 -2.42 4.14 10.55
N VAL A 79 -3.35 3.91 9.61
CA VAL A 79 -3.51 4.72 8.38
C VAL A 79 -4.45 5.92 8.56
N GLY A 80 -5.03 6.12 9.74
CA GLY A 80 -5.98 7.20 10.01
C GLY A 80 -5.41 8.63 9.98
N GLY A 81 -4.10 8.83 9.76
CA GLY A 81 -3.51 10.18 9.81
C GLY A 81 -2.20 10.42 9.04
N SER A 82 -1.61 9.42 8.37
CA SER A 82 -0.34 9.64 7.68
C SER A 82 -0.18 8.72 6.47
N SER A 83 -0.58 9.24 5.31
CA SER A 83 -0.48 8.62 3.99
C SER A 83 0.93 8.09 3.64
N GLY A 84 1.98 8.56 4.32
CA GLY A 84 3.36 8.08 4.12
C GLY A 84 3.80 6.90 5.00
N LEU A 85 3.39 6.88 6.27
CA LEU A 85 3.92 5.89 7.24
C LEU A 85 3.22 4.53 7.11
N GLY A 86 1.91 4.53 6.81
CA GLY A 86 1.17 3.29 6.54
C GLY A 86 1.71 2.54 5.32
N ALA A 87 2.10 3.28 4.27
CA ALA A 87 2.74 2.72 3.09
C ALA A 87 4.16 2.19 3.38
N ALA A 88 4.94 2.89 4.21
CA ALA A 88 6.27 2.45 4.62
C ALA A 88 6.24 1.20 5.51
N ILE A 89 5.28 1.11 6.44
CA ILE A 89 5.10 -0.08 7.29
C ILE A 89 4.58 -1.26 6.47
N ALA A 90 3.63 -1.02 5.55
CA ALA A 90 3.18 -2.05 4.62
C ALA A 90 4.34 -2.54 3.73
N GLN A 91 5.20 -1.66 3.23
CA GLN A 91 6.41 -2.02 2.50
C GLN A 91 7.44 -2.77 3.36
N ALA A 92 7.61 -2.39 4.63
CA ALA A 92 8.55 -3.05 5.54
C ALA A 92 8.09 -4.48 5.91
N VAL A 93 6.79 -4.66 6.18
CA VAL A 93 6.19 -5.97 6.47
C VAL A 93 6.17 -6.83 5.20
N ALA A 94 5.84 -6.24 4.06
CA ALA A 94 5.86 -6.95 2.77
C ALA A 94 7.30 -7.35 2.39
N GLY A 95 8.29 -6.48 2.61
CA GLY A 95 9.71 -6.78 2.45
C GLY A 95 10.22 -7.89 3.37
N ALA A 96 9.77 -7.94 4.63
CA ALA A 96 10.12 -9.01 5.57
C ALA A 96 9.44 -10.35 5.23
N ALA A 97 8.25 -10.33 4.62
CA ALA A 97 7.51 -11.51 4.18
C ALA A 97 7.84 -11.93 2.73
N GLY A 98 8.76 -11.25 2.05
CA GLY A 98 9.09 -11.48 0.64
C GLY A 98 7.94 -11.14 -0.32
N PHE A 99 6.96 -10.35 0.11
CA PHE A 99 5.83 -9.93 -0.69
C PHE A 99 6.12 -8.56 -1.32
N GLY A 100 6.12 -8.46 -2.65
CA GLY A 100 6.46 -7.24 -3.38
C GLY A 100 5.27 -6.35 -3.76
N GLY A 101 4.07 -6.71 -3.30
CA GLY A 101 2.83 -5.96 -3.50
C GLY A 101 1.97 -6.43 -4.69
N ALA A 102 0.89 -5.70 -4.95
CA ALA A 102 0.03 -5.92 -6.11
C ALA A 102 0.68 -5.37 -7.40
N ARG A 103 0.51 -6.09 -8.49
CA ARG A 103 1.05 -5.85 -9.84
C ARG A 103 0.00 -6.16 -10.91
N ALA A 104 -1.28 -5.91 -10.60
CA ALA A 104 -2.39 -6.12 -11.53
C ALA A 104 -2.28 -5.24 -12.78
N ASP A 105 -1.90 -3.98 -12.60
CA ASP A 105 -1.63 -3.01 -13.68
C ASP A 105 -0.19 -3.11 -14.22
N GLY A 106 0.54 -4.15 -13.83
CA GLY A 106 1.94 -4.36 -14.15
C GLY A 106 2.93 -3.60 -13.27
N GLY A 107 4.16 -3.45 -13.78
CA GLY A 107 5.27 -2.78 -13.12
C GLY A 107 6.47 -3.69 -12.82
N PRO A 108 7.58 -3.12 -12.31
CA PRO A 108 8.81 -3.85 -12.08
C PRO A 108 8.68 -4.87 -10.94
N VAL A 109 9.38 -5.99 -11.10
CA VAL A 109 9.47 -7.10 -10.15
C VAL A 109 10.92 -7.51 -9.95
N LEU A 110 11.22 -8.02 -8.78
CA LEU A 110 12.53 -8.55 -8.40
C LEU A 110 12.42 -10.05 -8.20
N GLY A 111 13.52 -10.76 -8.49
CA GLY A 111 13.60 -12.20 -8.27
C GLY A 111 13.40 -12.57 -6.80
N GLY A 112 12.73 -13.70 -6.55
CA GLY A 112 12.47 -14.22 -5.19
C GLY A 112 11.32 -13.53 -4.45
N GLY A 113 10.74 -12.46 -4.99
CA GLY A 113 9.56 -11.80 -4.45
C GLY A 113 8.26 -12.50 -4.86
N ALA A 114 7.25 -12.46 -3.99
CA ALA A 114 5.87 -12.86 -4.30
C ALA A 114 5.02 -11.63 -4.60
N TYR A 115 4.35 -11.63 -5.75
CA TYR A 115 3.53 -10.53 -6.23
C TYR A 115 2.12 -11.03 -6.48
N LEU A 116 1.10 -10.20 -6.21
CA LEU A 116 -0.26 -10.50 -6.68
C LEU A 116 -0.48 -9.87 -8.05
N VAL A 117 -0.78 -10.69 -9.06
CA VAL A 117 -1.02 -10.30 -10.46
C VAL A 117 -2.42 -10.75 -10.88
N GLY A 118 -2.98 -10.13 -11.93
CA GLY A 118 -4.19 -10.63 -12.59
C GLY A 118 -5.41 -9.70 -12.48
N GLU A 119 -6.01 -9.43 -13.65
CA GLU A 119 -7.28 -8.71 -13.83
C GLU A 119 -8.51 -9.63 -13.70
N ARG A 120 -8.29 -10.96 -13.75
CA ARG A 120 -9.31 -12.03 -13.65
C ARG A 120 -9.39 -12.65 -12.24
N GLY A 121 -8.72 -12.03 -11.27
CA GLY A 121 -8.58 -12.51 -9.90
C GLY A 121 -7.11 -12.50 -9.43
N PRO A 122 -6.88 -12.52 -8.11
CA PRO A 122 -5.54 -12.44 -7.53
C PRO A 122 -4.76 -13.75 -7.72
N GLU A 123 -3.86 -13.78 -8.68
CA GLU A 123 -2.87 -14.85 -8.89
C GLU A 123 -1.54 -14.47 -8.23
N VAL A 124 -0.79 -15.45 -7.72
CA VAL A 124 0.54 -15.19 -7.14
C VAL A 124 1.61 -15.45 -8.18
N PHE A 125 2.41 -14.43 -8.46
CA PHE A 125 3.58 -14.49 -9.32
C PHE A 125 4.87 -14.45 -8.49
N ARG A 126 5.78 -15.40 -8.74
CA ARG A 126 7.10 -15.49 -8.11
C ARG A 126 8.18 -15.64 -9.18
N PRO A 127 8.77 -14.55 -9.68
CA PRO A 127 9.81 -14.65 -10.69
C PRO A 127 11.14 -15.09 -10.06
N ASP A 128 11.92 -15.88 -10.80
CA ASP A 128 13.28 -16.28 -10.41
C ASP A 128 14.31 -15.17 -10.61
N GLY A 129 14.03 -14.18 -11.47
CA GLY A 129 14.89 -13.05 -11.79
C GLY A 129 14.14 -11.72 -11.85
N ALA A 130 14.88 -10.60 -11.90
CA ALA A 130 14.26 -9.28 -12.04
C ALA A 130 13.66 -9.10 -13.44
N GLY A 131 12.57 -8.34 -13.52
CA GLY A 131 11.84 -8.10 -14.77
C GLY A 131 10.73 -7.06 -14.62
N VAL A 132 9.87 -6.97 -15.63
CA VAL A 132 8.70 -6.08 -15.62
C VAL A 132 7.47 -6.87 -16.05
N ILE A 133 6.37 -6.70 -15.31
CA ILE A 133 5.06 -7.18 -15.73
C ILE A 133 4.47 -6.10 -16.63
N GLU A 134 4.21 -6.45 -17.89
CA GLU A 134 3.50 -5.58 -18.82
C GLU A 134 2.01 -5.94 -18.80
N PRO A 135 1.11 -5.00 -18.47
CA PRO A 135 -0.31 -5.25 -18.58
C PRO A 135 -0.66 -5.43 -20.06
N ARG A 136 -1.45 -6.46 -20.39
CA ARG A 136 -2.02 -6.57 -21.73
C ARG A 136 -3.02 -5.43 -21.86
N GLY A 137 -2.72 -4.44 -22.70
CA GLY A 137 -3.63 -3.32 -22.96
C GLY A 137 -5.03 -3.87 -23.24
N GLY A 138 -6.00 -3.48 -22.40
CA GLY A 138 -7.33 -4.06 -22.38
C GLY A 138 -7.96 -4.03 -23.76
N GLY A 139 -8.23 -5.22 -24.29
CA GLY A 139 -9.10 -5.34 -25.46
C GLY A 139 -10.46 -4.79 -25.07
N GLY A 140 -10.83 -3.63 -25.61
CA GLY A 140 -12.12 -3.03 -25.34
C GLY A 140 -13.25 -4.03 -25.62
N VAL A 141 -14.17 -4.18 -24.68
CA VAL A 141 -15.36 -5.03 -24.89
C VAL A 141 -16.33 -4.27 -25.80
N THR A 142 -16.37 -4.61 -27.09
CA THR A 142 -17.36 -4.07 -28.02
C THR A 142 -18.69 -4.82 -27.84
N VAL A 143 -19.69 -4.14 -27.29
CA VAL A 143 -21.07 -4.67 -27.17
C VAL A 143 -21.91 -4.12 -28.32
N ASN A 144 -22.29 -4.98 -29.26
CA ASN A 144 -23.24 -4.63 -30.31
C ASN A 144 -24.66 -4.80 -29.79
N VAL A 145 -25.45 -3.72 -29.81
CA VAL A 145 -26.85 -3.71 -29.34
C VAL A 145 -27.76 -3.41 -30.52
N THR A 146 -28.68 -4.33 -30.81
CA THR A 146 -29.74 -4.13 -31.80
C THR A 146 -31.05 -3.88 -31.05
N VAL A 147 -31.69 -2.74 -31.31
CA VAL A 147 -32.98 -2.40 -30.72
C VAL A 147 -34.04 -2.38 -31.82
N ASP A 148 -35.01 -3.27 -31.68
CA ASP A 148 -36.15 -3.34 -32.59
C ASP A 148 -37.27 -2.40 -32.10
N GLY A 149 -37.74 -1.47 -32.94
CA GLY A 149 -38.78 -0.49 -32.60
C GLY A 149 -38.44 1.00 -32.79
N GLY A 150 -37.24 1.33 -33.27
CA GLY A 150 -36.85 2.70 -33.64
C GLY A 150 -36.68 3.70 -32.49
N ALA A 151 -36.36 4.95 -32.81
CA ALA A 151 -36.06 6.02 -31.83
C ALA A 151 -37.12 6.24 -30.73
N PRO A 152 -38.44 6.13 -30.99
CA PRO A 152 -39.46 6.32 -29.95
C PRO A 152 -39.51 5.17 -28.91
N ALA A 153 -39.00 3.98 -29.25
CA ALA A 153 -38.89 2.86 -28.32
C ALA A 153 -37.68 3.01 -27.40
N LEU A 154 -36.61 3.65 -27.89
CA LEU A 154 -35.41 4.00 -27.13
C LEU A 154 -35.73 5.02 -26.03
N LEU A 155 -36.45 6.09 -26.39
CA LEU A 155 -36.82 7.16 -25.44
C LEU A 155 -37.69 6.67 -24.28
N ARG A 156 -38.55 5.67 -24.51
CA ARG A 156 -39.39 5.08 -23.45
C ARG A 156 -38.64 4.09 -22.55
N SER A 157 -37.49 3.58 -22.99
CA SER A 157 -36.77 2.48 -22.34
C SER A 157 -35.34 2.81 -21.96
N GLU A 158 -34.91 4.07 -22.03
CA GLU A 158 -33.51 4.48 -21.82
C GLU A 158 -32.94 3.96 -20.49
N ALA A 159 -33.69 4.11 -19.39
CA ALA A 159 -33.29 3.59 -18.09
C ALA A 159 -33.23 2.05 -18.06
N GLN A 160 -34.15 1.37 -18.75
CA GLN A 160 -34.17 -0.10 -18.80
C GLN A 160 -33.00 -0.64 -19.63
N ILE A 161 -32.67 0.02 -20.75
CA ILE A 161 -31.55 -0.31 -21.63
C ILE A 161 -30.23 -0.05 -20.90
N ALA A 162 -30.09 1.09 -20.23
CA ALA A 162 -28.90 1.41 -19.42
C ALA A 162 -28.69 0.38 -18.30
N GLN A 163 -29.75 -0.02 -17.60
CA GLN A 163 -29.70 -1.06 -16.56
C GLN A 163 -29.36 -2.45 -17.14
N ALA A 164 -29.88 -2.79 -18.32
CA ALA A 164 -29.56 -4.04 -19.01
C ALA A 164 -28.10 -4.07 -19.47
N LEU A 165 -27.59 -2.97 -20.02
CA LEU A 165 -26.19 -2.80 -20.40
C LEU A 165 -25.25 -2.88 -19.18
N ALA A 166 -25.57 -2.15 -18.11
CA ALA A 166 -24.78 -2.17 -16.88
C ALA A 166 -24.70 -3.58 -16.29
N ARG A 167 -25.82 -4.32 -16.28
CA ARG A 167 -25.83 -5.73 -15.87
C ARG A 167 -25.04 -6.63 -16.81
N ALA A 168 -25.17 -6.46 -18.12
CA ALA A 168 -24.44 -7.26 -19.11
C ALA A 168 -22.93 -7.04 -19.03
N ALA A 169 -22.49 -5.78 -18.88
CA ALA A 169 -21.09 -5.43 -18.69
C ALA A 169 -20.54 -6.01 -17.37
N ALA A 170 -21.30 -5.90 -16.28
CA ALA A 170 -20.92 -6.48 -14.99
C ALA A 170 -20.83 -8.02 -15.03
N LEU A 171 -21.70 -8.69 -15.80
CA LEU A 171 -21.62 -10.13 -16.02
C LEU A 171 -20.44 -10.53 -16.91
N GLY A 172 -20.13 -9.73 -17.94
CA GLY A 172 -18.94 -9.92 -18.77
C GLY A 172 -17.65 -9.81 -17.96
N ALA A 173 -17.55 -8.78 -17.11
CA ALA A 173 -16.41 -8.56 -16.22
C ALA A 173 -16.22 -9.66 -15.16
N ARG A 174 -17.28 -10.42 -14.82
CA ARG A 174 -17.20 -11.55 -13.88
C ARG A 174 -16.87 -12.89 -14.54
N ARG A 175 -16.95 -12.98 -15.87
CA ARG A 175 -16.73 -14.23 -16.64
C ARG A 175 -15.40 -14.24 -17.38
N LEU A 176 -14.69 -13.12 -17.41
CA LEU A 176 -13.28 -13.04 -17.72
C LEU A 176 -12.52 -13.39 -16.44
#